data_AF-A0A963L441-F1
#
_entry.id   AF-A0A963L441-F1
#
_cell.length_a   1.000
_cell.length_b   1.000
_cell.length_c   1.000
_cell.angle_alpha   90.00
_cell.angle_beta   90.00
_cell.angle_gamma   90.00
#
_symmetry.space_group_name_H-M   'P 1'
#
loop_
_entity.id
_entity.type
_entity.pdbx_description
1 polymer ?
#
loop_
_entity_poly.entity_id
_entity_poly.type
_entity_poly.pdbx_seq_one_letter_code
_entity_poly.pdbx_strand_id
1 'polypeptide(L)'
;EDRDTLRAQLPEVLAWAEGAVDLAQRLHTGLPAEYAHFGETPAAMMSLVGPGGAMELYDGTLRVREADGRIAVDGFEDQRYRELIGEAVKPWTYMKFPYRRALGPDTGWYRVGPLARLQNCDVIPTPRAEARRQAFAAAHGGRPVHAVLATHWARMIELLHGVEVIAALLDDPAILGGPLQATGGRQRSGVGIIEAPRGTLIHEYEVGDNDLVTACNLIVSTTHNNQAMNEAVRSVALRYLDGQSITEPLLNHLEVAIRAYDPCLSCATHALGQMPLSVTLRRADGKVIDHVLRSSTGETQRGGSPHPMERPQ
;
A
#
# COMPACT_ATOMS: atom_id res chain seq x y z
N GLU A 1 -21.71 -20.69 -19.53
CA GLU A 1 -21.82 -21.36 -18.21
C GLU A 1 -21.03 -20.61 -17.15
N ASP A 2 -19.70 -20.70 -17.09
CA ASP A 2 -18.91 -20.01 -16.04
C ASP A 2 -19.19 -18.49 -15.93
N ARG A 3 -19.17 -17.78 -17.06
CA ARG A 3 -19.54 -16.35 -17.12
C ARG A 3 -20.93 -16.12 -16.53
N ASP A 4 -21.90 -16.94 -16.92
CA ASP A 4 -23.30 -16.75 -16.52
C ASP A 4 -23.49 -17.03 -15.03
N THR A 5 -22.77 -18.01 -14.48
CA THR A 5 -22.72 -18.30 -13.04
C THR A 5 -22.11 -17.14 -12.25
N LEU A 6 -21.00 -16.55 -12.73
CA LEU A 6 -20.41 -15.37 -12.09
C LEU A 6 -21.35 -14.16 -12.19
N ARG A 7 -21.95 -13.94 -13.36
CA ARG A 7 -22.90 -12.85 -13.59
C ARG A 7 -24.13 -12.95 -12.69
N ALA A 8 -24.63 -14.16 -12.43
CA ALA A 8 -25.76 -14.38 -11.55
C ALA A 8 -25.51 -13.93 -10.09
N GLN A 9 -24.25 -13.91 -9.65
CA GLN A 9 -23.85 -13.49 -8.29
C GLN A 9 -23.63 -11.97 -8.17
N LEU A 10 -23.45 -11.26 -9.29
CA LEU A 10 -23.11 -9.83 -9.30
C LEU A 10 -24.06 -8.95 -8.48
N PRO A 11 -25.40 -9.12 -8.52
CA PRO A 11 -26.28 -8.25 -7.74
C PRO A 11 -26.01 -8.32 -6.23
N GLU A 12 -25.74 -9.52 -5.70
CA GLU A 12 -25.44 -9.73 -4.29
C GLU A 12 -24.06 -9.18 -3.92
N VAL A 13 -23.04 -9.50 -4.71
CA VAL A 13 -21.66 -9.03 -4.47
C VAL A 13 -21.57 -7.51 -4.53
N LEU A 14 -22.29 -6.87 -5.46
CA LEU A 14 -22.36 -5.42 -5.57
C LEU A 14 -23.03 -4.79 -4.35
N ALA A 15 -24.14 -5.37 -3.87
CA ALA A 15 -24.81 -4.89 -2.66
C ALA A 15 -23.90 -5.01 -1.42
N TRP A 16 -23.13 -6.09 -1.30
CA TRP A 16 -22.14 -6.23 -0.22
C TRP A 16 -21.01 -5.21 -0.31
N ALA A 17 -20.50 -4.95 -1.52
CA ALA A 17 -19.45 -3.95 -1.73
C ALA A 17 -19.93 -2.54 -1.37
N GLU A 18 -21.15 -2.16 -1.76
CA GLU A 18 -21.75 -0.88 -1.35
C GLU A 18 -21.93 -0.78 0.17
N GLY A 19 -22.44 -1.85 0.80
CA GLY A 19 -22.58 -1.91 2.25
C GLY A 19 -21.24 -1.81 2.99
N ALA A 20 -20.17 -2.38 2.43
CA ALA A 20 -18.81 -2.26 2.97
C ALA A 20 -18.27 -0.83 2.88
N VAL A 21 -18.51 -0.13 1.76
CA VAL A 21 -18.17 1.31 1.64
C VAL A 21 -18.95 2.14 2.65
N ASP A 22 -20.25 1.91 2.79
CA ASP A 22 -21.09 2.63 3.76
C ASP A 22 -20.60 2.41 5.20
N LEU A 23 -20.23 1.18 5.55
CA LEU A 23 -19.68 0.87 6.86
C LEU A 23 -18.35 1.59 7.08
N ALA A 24 -17.42 1.53 6.13
CA ALA A 24 -16.12 2.18 6.26
C ALA A 24 -16.24 3.70 6.33
N GLN A 25 -17.15 4.30 5.54
CA GLN A 25 -17.47 5.72 5.62
C GLN A 25 -18.01 6.08 7.01
N ARG A 26 -19.03 5.36 7.52
CA ARG A 26 -19.62 5.61 8.84
C ARG A 26 -18.60 5.48 9.96
N LEU A 27 -17.74 4.46 9.89
CA LEU A 27 -16.66 4.29 10.86
C LEU A 27 -15.74 5.49 10.80
N HIS A 28 -15.19 5.81 9.62
CA HIS A 28 -14.24 6.91 9.47
C HIS A 28 -14.80 8.28 9.91
N THR A 29 -16.02 8.62 9.51
CA THR A 29 -16.64 9.91 9.87
C THR A 29 -17.21 9.94 11.29
N GLY A 30 -17.46 8.78 11.89
CA GLY A 30 -17.90 8.64 13.28
C GLY A 30 -16.75 8.47 14.29
N LEU A 31 -15.50 8.30 13.82
CA LEU A 31 -14.34 8.21 14.69
C LEU A 31 -14.15 9.51 15.48
N PRO A 32 -13.68 9.45 16.74
CA PRO A 32 -13.27 10.63 17.48
C PRO A 32 -12.28 11.48 16.67
N ALA A 33 -12.40 12.81 16.76
CA ALA A 33 -11.55 13.75 16.03
C ALA A 33 -10.04 13.48 16.22
N GLU A 34 -9.67 12.90 17.36
CA GLU A 34 -8.30 12.50 17.66
C GLU A 34 -7.73 11.51 16.63
N TYR A 35 -8.55 10.62 16.08
CA TYR A 35 -8.16 9.64 15.07
C TYR A 35 -8.06 10.21 13.65
N ALA A 36 -8.60 11.41 13.42
CA ALA A 36 -8.48 12.09 12.12
C ALA A 36 -7.02 12.36 11.73
N HIS A 37 -6.11 12.40 12.70
CA HIS A 37 -4.67 12.60 12.53
C HIS A 37 -3.84 11.36 12.92
N PHE A 38 -4.47 10.19 13.04
CA PHE A 38 -3.78 8.97 13.47
C PHE A 38 -2.75 8.54 12.41
N GLY A 39 -1.49 8.39 12.84
CA GLY A 39 -0.38 8.01 11.96
C GLY A 39 -0.16 8.98 10.79
N GLU A 40 -0.65 10.22 10.89
CA GLU A 40 -0.57 11.18 9.80
C GLU A 40 0.88 11.52 9.48
N THR A 41 1.23 11.28 8.23
CA THR A 41 2.56 11.47 7.67
C THR A 41 2.42 11.98 6.23
N PRO A 42 2.57 13.31 6.01
CA PRO A 42 2.56 13.86 4.66
C PRO A 42 3.65 13.21 3.81
N ALA A 43 3.25 12.70 2.65
CA ALA A 43 4.15 11.99 1.75
C ALA A 43 3.62 12.05 0.33
N ALA A 44 4.54 12.01 -0.64
CA ALA A 44 4.18 11.78 -2.02
C ALA A 44 3.45 10.44 -2.21
N MET A 45 2.69 10.32 -3.27
CA MET A 45 1.83 9.19 -3.62
C MET A 45 2.17 8.75 -5.04
N MET A 46 2.35 7.45 -5.24
CA MET A 46 2.64 6.85 -6.55
C MET A 46 1.59 5.80 -6.88
N SER A 47 1.19 5.74 -8.15
CA SER A 47 0.42 4.64 -8.73
C SER A 47 0.50 4.63 -10.24
N LEU A 48 0.02 3.55 -10.86
CA LEU A 48 -0.44 3.60 -12.23
C LEU A 48 -1.66 4.53 -12.38
N VAL A 49 -1.80 5.12 -13.57
CA VAL A 49 -3.00 5.79 -14.06
C VAL A 49 -3.24 5.43 -15.53
N GLY A 50 -4.52 5.31 -15.88
CA GLY A 50 -4.96 5.08 -17.24
C GLY A 50 -5.09 6.38 -18.04
N PRO A 51 -5.57 6.30 -19.30
CA PRO A 51 -5.83 7.47 -20.14
C PRO A 51 -6.68 8.53 -19.44
N GLY A 52 -6.29 9.80 -19.56
CA GLY A 52 -6.99 10.92 -18.91
C GLY A 52 -6.88 10.94 -17.38
N GLY A 53 -5.92 10.20 -16.80
CA GLY A 53 -5.69 10.16 -15.36
C GLY A 53 -6.70 9.28 -14.60
N ALA A 54 -7.41 8.40 -15.29
CA ALA A 54 -8.35 7.46 -14.68
C ALA A 54 -7.64 6.51 -13.71
N MET A 55 -8.35 6.10 -12.66
CA MET A 55 -7.91 4.99 -11.81
C MET A 55 -7.77 3.74 -12.68
N GLU A 56 -6.63 3.09 -12.56
CA GLU A 56 -6.26 1.95 -13.36
C GLU A 56 -5.46 0.98 -12.50
N LEU A 57 -5.85 -0.29 -12.56
CA LEU A 57 -5.28 -1.33 -11.72
C LEU A 57 -4.44 -2.34 -12.51
N TYR A 58 -4.65 -2.45 -13.82
CA TYR A 58 -4.04 -3.47 -14.68
C TYR A 58 -2.87 -2.94 -15.51
N ASP A 59 -3.09 -1.91 -16.32
CA ASP A 59 -2.11 -1.42 -17.29
C ASP A 59 -2.17 0.10 -17.46
N GLY A 60 -1.03 0.79 -17.43
CA GLY A 60 -1.01 2.24 -17.55
C GLY A 60 0.37 2.83 -17.37
N THR A 61 0.40 4.12 -17.03
CA THR A 61 1.65 4.86 -16.81
C THR A 61 1.81 5.27 -15.36
N LEU A 62 3.04 5.41 -14.89
CA LEU A 62 3.33 5.82 -13.52
C LEU A 62 3.08 7.33 -13.34
N ARG A 63 2.32 7.67 -12.30
CA ARG A 63 2.10 9.04 -11.83
C ARG A 63 2.58 9.19 -10.40
N VAL A 64 3.20 10.32 -10.08
CA VAL A 64 3.54 10.73 -8.72
C VAL A 64 2.89 12.07 -8.41
N ARG A 65 2.17 12.14 -7.29
CA ARG A 65 1.64 13.37 -6.70
C ARG A 65 2.36 13.66 -5.39
N GLU A 66 2.75 14.90 -5.16
CA GLU A 66 3.34 15.33 -3.89
C GLU A 66 2.32 15.31 -2.74
N ALA A 67 2.81 15.45 -1.52
CA ALA A 67 1.97 15.53 -0.33
C ALA A 67 0.94 16.68 -0.40
N ASP A 68 1.31 17.82 -0.99
CA ASP A 68 0.42 18.98 -1.16
C ASP A 68 -0.63 18.80 -2.26
N GLY A 69 -0.60 17.69 -3.00
CA GLY A 69 -1.53 17.39 -4.08
C GLY A 69 -1.05 17.82 -5.47
N ARG A 70 0.12 18.46 -5.61
CA ARG A 70 0.68 18.81 -6.92
C ARG A 70 1.20 17.56 -7.64
N ILE A 71 0.88 17.42 -8.93
CA ILE A 71 1.46 16.35 -9.76
C ILE A 71 2.95 16.67 -10.00
N ALA A 72 3.83 15.72 -9.65
CA ALA A 72 5.27 15.83 -9.83
C ALA A 72 5.77 15.07 -11.06
N VAL A 73 5.16 13.92 -11.33
CA VAL A 73 5.46 13.06 -12.48
C VAL A 73 4.13 12.58 -13.03
N ASP A 74 3.96 12.64 -14.35
CA ASP A 74 2.74 12.19 -15.02
C ASP A 74 3.07 11.49 -16.33
N GLY A 75 2.35 10.43 -16.65
CA GLY A 75 2.56 9.70 -17.90
C GLY A 75 3.92 8.99 -18.02
N PHE A 76 4.58 8.66 -16.89
CA PHE A 76 5.90 8.05 -16.94
C PHE A 76 5.80 6.59 -17.38
N GLU A 77 6.55 6.23 -18.43
CA GLU A 77 6.58 4.88 -19.00
C GLU A 77 7.02 3.86 -17.95
N ASP A 78 6.15 2.89 -17.66
CA ASP A 78 6.30 1.88 -16.62
C ASP A 78 7.52 0.96 -16.89
N GLN A 79 7.79 0.65 -18.15
CA GLN A 79 8.96 -0.13 -18.59
C GLN A 79 10.30 0.51 -18.22
N ARG A 80 10.32 1.83 -17.93
CA ARG A 80 11.51 2.60 -17.54
C ARG A 80 11.55 2.90 -16.04
N TYR A 81 10.81 2.16 -15.22
CA TYR A 81 10.69 2.41 -13.77
C TYR A 81 12.04 2.60 -13.05
N ARG A 82 13.11 1.93 -13.51
CA ARG A 82 14.47 2.05 -12.96
C ARG A 82 15.00 3.47 -12.98
N GLU A 83 14.56 4.34 -13.89
CA GLU A 83 14.98 5.74 -13.91
C GLU A 83 14.25 6.59 -12.84
N LEU A 84 13.04 6.18 -12.47
CA LEU A 84 12.22 6.86 -11.47
C LEU A 84 12.51 6.36 -10.04
N ILE A 85 12.70 5.05 -9.87
CA ILE A 85 12.73 4.37 -8.57
C ILE A 85 14.14 3.84 -8.26
N GLY A 86 14.64 4.19 -7.07
CA GLY A 86 15.82 3.58 -6.43
C GLY A 86 15.41 2.85 -5.15
N GLU A 87 16.26 1.95 -4.65
CA GLU A 87 16.03 1.23 -3.39
C GLU A 87 17.23 1.40 -2.46
N ALA A 88 16.97 1.79 -1.21
CA ALA A 88 17.99 1.84 -0.16
C ALA A 88 17.86 0.63 0.77
N VAL A 89 18.97 0.22 1.37
CA VAL A 89 19.02 -0.81 2.43
C VAL A 89 19.33 -0.15 3.78
N LYS A 90 18.83 -0.73 4.86
CA LYS A 90 19.17 -0.33 6.22
C LYS A 90 19.66 -1.56 6.99
N PRO A 91 20.62 -1.41 7.92
CA PRO A 91 21.24 -2.56 8.58
C PRO A 91 20.31 -3.34 9.54
N TRP A 92 19.16 -2.77 9.89
CA TRP A 92 18.25 -3.30 10.90
C TRP A 92 17.00 -3.97 10.33
N THR A 93 16.85 -4.06 9.01
CA THR A 93 15.72 -4.73 8.37
C THR A 93 16.10 -5.31 7.01
N TYR A 94 15.50 -6.45 6.65
CA TYR A 94 15.64 -7.04 5.32
C TYR A 94 14.82 -6.32 4.25
N MET A 95 13.75 -5.61 4.64
CA MET A 95 12.91 -4.89 3.70
C MET A 95 13.61 -3.61 3.25
N LYS A 96 13.75 -3.44 1.94
CA LYS A 96 14.35 -2.24 1.33
C LYS A 96 13.44 -1.01 1.48
N PHE A 97 13.98 0.16 1.12
CA PHE A 97 13.30 1.46 1.17
C PHE A 97 13.31 2.10 -0.21
N PRO A 98 12.26 1.89 -1.03
CA PRO A 98 12.15 2.54 -2.33
C PRO A 98 11.99 4.06 -2.19
N TYR A 99 12.58 4.79 -3.12
CA TYR A 99 12.55 6.26 -3.18
C TYR A 99 12.65 6.75 -4.62
N ARG A 100 12.25 8.00 -4.86
CA ARG A 100 12.42 8.69 -6.14
C ARG A 100 13.87 9.05 -6.36
N ARG A 101 14.50 8.53 -7.42
CA ARG A 101 15.95 8.70 -7.68
C ARG A 101 16.39 10.16 -7.68
N ALA A 102 15.59 11.03 -8.29
CA ALA A 102 15.89 12.45 -8.41
C ALA A 102 16.00 13.20 -7.06
N LEU A 103 15.42 12.65 -5.99
CA LEU A 103 15.38 13.28 -4.66
C LEU A 103 16.23 12.55 -3.62
N GLY A 104 16.67 11.32 -3.92
CA GLY A 104 17.42 10.49 -2.97
C GLY A 104 16.56 9.90 -1.84
N PRO A 105 17.15 9.06 -0.98
CA PRO A 105 16.41 8.27 0.01
C PRO A 105 15.80 9.11 1.14
N ASP A 106 16.36 10.28 1.45
CA ASP A 106 15.94 11.06 2.62
C ASP A 106 14.63 11.83 2.39
N THR A 107 14.42 12.34 1.17
CA THR A 107 13.24 13.15 0.82
C THR A 107 12.40 12.54 -0.30
N GLY A 108 12.93 11.54 -1.01
CA GLY A 108 12.30 10.92 -2.18
C GLY A 108 11.33 9.79 -1.87
N TRP A 109 11.09 9.43 -0.61
CA TRP A 109 10.14 8.37 -0.26
C TRP A 109 8.68 8.77 -0.56
N TYR A 110 7.82 7.77 -0.71
CA TYR A 110 6.43 7.94 -1.14
C TYR A 110 5.55 6.82 -0.57
N ARG A 111 4.26 6.87 -0.90
CA ARG A 111 3.25 5.85 -0.56
C ARG A 111 2.60 5.28 -1.81
N VAL A 112 2.18 4.03 -1.71
CA VAL A 112 1.37 3.31 -2.70
C VAL A 112 0.16 2.65 -2.02
N GLY A 113 -0.73 2.07 -2.82
CA GLY A 113 -1.91 1.35 -2.32
C GLY A 113 -3.19 2.20 -2.35
N PRO A 114 -4.28 1.75 -1.69
CA PRO A 114 -5.61 2.28 -1.96
C PRO A 114 -5.77 3.78 -1.78
N LEU A 115 -5.24 4.32 -0.68
CA LEU A 115 -5.32 5.75 -0.41
C LEU A 115 -4.46 6.60 -1.36
N ALA A 116 -3.34 6.04 -1.85
CA ALA A 116 -2.51 6.71 -2.83
C ALA A 116 -3.25 6.75 -4.18
N ARG A 117 -3.70 5.60 -4.70
CA ARG A 117 -4.43 5.50 -5.98
C ARG A 117 -5.68 6.39 -6.02
N LEU A 118 -6.52 6.33 -4.97
CA LEU A 118 -7.74 7.12 -4.87
C LEU A 118 -7.50 8.63 -5.02
N GLN A 119 -6.37 9.12 -4.52
CA GLN A 119 -6.01 10.55 -4.52
C GLN A 119 -5.10 10.93 -5.70
N ASN A 120 -4.47 9.95 -6.34
CA ASN A 120 -3.58 10.16 -7.47
C ASN A 120 -4.34 10.18 -8.80
N CYS A 121 -5.44 9.42 -8.89
CA CYS A 121 -6.38 9.43 -10.03
C CYS A 121 -7.24 10.70 -10.06
N ASP A 122 -7.63 11.11 -11.26
CA ASP A 122 -8.52 12.24 -11.47
C ASP A 122 -10.00 11.80 -11.43
N VAL A 123 -10.27 10.55 -11.83
CA VAL A 123 -11.61 9.93 -11.89
C VAL A 123 -11.50 8.41 -11.73
N ILE A 124 -12.48 7.77 -11.09
CA ILE A 124 -12.69 6.32 -11.18
C ILE A 124 -13.62 6.04 -12.36
N PRO A 125 -13.27 5.13 -13.30
CA PRO A 125 -14.09 4.95 -14.51
C PRO A 125 -15.43 4.27 -14.24
N THR A 126 -15.65 3.69 -13.06
CA THR A 126 -16.92 3.07 -12.68
C THR A 126 -17.79 4.02 -11.85
N PRO A 127 -19.09 4.15 -12.17
CA PRO A 127 -19.91 5.27 -11.72
C PRO A 127 -20.21 5.25 -10.22
N ARG A 128 -20.44 4.08 -9.61
CA ARG A 128 -20.75 4.02 -8.17
C ARG A 128 -19.49 4.33 -7.36
N ALA A 129 -18.35 3.73 -7.70
CA ALA A 129 -17.09 4.00 -7.04
C ALA A 129 -16.64 5.46 -7.20
N GLU A 130 -16.84 6.09 -8.36
CA GLU A 130 -16.55 7.51 -8.54
C GLU A 130 -17.39 8.41 -7.63
N ALA A 131 -18.70 8.14 -7.51
CA ALA A 131 -19.55 8.87 -6.56
C ALA A 131 -19.03 8.74 -5.12
N ARG A 132 -18.52 7.55 -4.74
CA ARG A 132 -17.91 7.31 -3.42
C ARG A 132 -16.58 8.03 -3.25
N ARG A 133 -15.74 8.13 -4.30
CA ARG A 133 -14.51 8.93 -4.29
C ARG A 133 -14.81 10.42 -4.12
N GLN A 134 -15.80 10.94 -4.82
CA GLN A 134 -16.21 12.34 -4.70
C GLN A 134 -16.72 12.65 -3.28
N ALA A 135 -17.51 11.74 -2.70
CA ALA A 135 -17.94 11.85 -1.31
C ALA A 135 -16.75 11.80 -0.32
N PHE A 136 -15.77 10.92 -0.56
CA PHE A 136 -14.53 10.87 0.21
C PHE A 136 -13.79 12.22 0.13
N ALA A 137 -13.58 12.77 -1.05
CA ALA A 137 -12.90 14.05 -1.24
C ALA A 137 -13.67 15.20 -0.56
N ALA A 138 -15.00 15.25 -0.71
CA ALA A 138 -15.85 16.26 -0.08
C ALA A 138 -15.78 16.20 1.45
N ALA A 139 -15.79 15.00 2.04
CA ALA A 139 -15.66 14.81 3.50
C ALA A 139 -14.32 15.33 4.06
N HIS A 140 -13.29 15.47 3.21
CA HIS A 140 -11.97 15.99 3.57
C HIS A 140 -11.70 17.38 2.96
N GLY A 141 -12.74 18.09 2.53
CA GLY A 141 -12.61 19.45 1.99
C GLY A 141 -11.79 19.55 0.71
N GLY A 142 -11.70 18.47 -0.07
CA GLY A 142 -10.97 18.40 -1.34
C GLY A 142 -9.45 18.37 -1.20
N ARG A 143 -8.90 18.23 0.01
CA ARG A 143 -7.46 18.20 0.25
C ARG A 143 -6.92 16.77 0.30
N PRO A 144 -5.63 16.56 -0.01
CA PRO A 144 -4.97 15.30 0.26
C PRO A 144 -5.08 14.91 1.73
N VAL A 145 -5.38 13.64 1.96
CA VAL A 145 -5.52 12.98 3.26
C VAL A 145 -4.29 12.12 3.49
N HIS A 146 -3.69 12.28 4.67
CA HIS A 146 -2.45 11.60 5.02
C HIS A 146 -2.54 10.74 6.28
N ALA A 147 -3.63 10.86 7.04
CA ALA A 147 -3.92 9.97 8.16
C ALA A 147 -4.14 8.54 7.67
N VAL A 148 -3.44 7.60 8.30
CA VAL A 148 -3.33 6.23 7.78
C VAL A 148 -4.65 5.46 7.85
N LEU A 149 -5.53 5.79 8.80
CA LEU A 149 -6.82 5.11 8.94
C LEU A 149 -7.76 5.35 7.74
N ALA A 150 -7.59 6.46 7.01
CA ALA A 150 -8.35 6.74 5.79
C ALA A 150 -8.12 5.69 4.69
N THR A 151 -7.01 4.93 4.76
CA THR A 151 -6.75 3.82 3.83
C THR A 151 -7.81 2.73 3.90
N HIS A 152 -8.47 2.51 5.04
CA HIS A 152 -9.57 1.53 5.11
C HIS A 152 -10.79 1.93 4.29
N TRP A 153 -11.16 3.21 4.33
CA TRP A 153 -12.25 3.72 3.49
C TRP A 153 -11.87 3.67 2.00
N ALA A 154 -10.67 4.13 1.65
CA ALA A 154 -10.18 4.05 0.27
C ALA A 154 -10.18 2.61 -0.27
N ARG A 155 -9.76 1.64 0.56
CA ARG A 155 -9.77 0.21 0.19
C ARG A 155 -11.17 -0.32 -0.12
N MET A 156 -12.21 0.13 0.60
CA MET A 156 -13.58 -0.28 0.29
C MET A 156 -14.11 0.37 -1.00
N ILE A 157 -13.70 1.61 -1.29
CA ILE A 157 -14.03 2.26 -2.57
C ILE A 157 -13.40 1.48 -3.74
N GLU A 158 -12.15 1.04 -3.60
CA GLU A 158 -11.51 0.19 -4.61
C GLU A 158 -12.13 -1.21 -4.72
N LEU A 159 -12.60 -1.79 -3.61
CA LEU A 159 -13.38 -3.03 -3.66
C LEU A 159 -14.63 -2.86 -4.53
N LEU A 160 -15.39 -1.77 -4.31
CA LEU A 160 -16.57 -1.45 -5.13
C LEU A 160 -16.19 -1.24 -6.60
N HIS A 161 -15.10 -0.50 -6.86
CA HIS A 161 -14.58 -0.32 -8.21
C HIS A 161 -14.26 -1.66 -8.88
N GLY A 162 -13.55 -2.56 -8.19
CA GLY A 162 -13.21 -3.89 -8.70
C GLY A 162 -14.45 -4.73 -9.02
N VAL A 163 -15.49 -4.67 -8.20
CA VAL A 163 -16.76 -5.38 -8.48
C VAL A 163 -17.47 -4.79 -9.71
N GLU A 164 -17.47 -3.47 -9.87
CA GLU A 164 -18.03 -2.83 -11.08
C GLU A 164 -17.22 -3.17 -12.35
N VAL A 165 -15.88 -3.27 -12.25
CA VAL A 165 -15.02 -3.72 -13.36
C VAL A 165 -15.32 -5.18 -13.72
N ILE A 166 -15.48 -6.06 -12.73
CA ILE A 166 -15.88 -7.46 -12.97
C ILE A 166 -17.22 -7.51 -13.71
N ALA A 167 -18.20 -6.69 -13.30
CA ALA A 167 -19.48 -6.63 -13.98
C ALA A 167 -19.34 -6.20 -15.45
N ALA A 168 -18.55 -5.15 -15.72
CA ALA A 168 -18.29 -4.69 -17.09
C ALA A 168 -17.58 -5.75 -17.95
N LEU A 169 -16.57 -6.44 -17.39
CA LEU A 169 -15.85 -7.52 -18.10
C LEU A 169 -16.75 -8.72 -18.39
N LEU A 170 -17.64 -9.09 -17.46
CA LEU A 170 -18.61 -10.17 -17.68
C LEU A 170 -19.62 -9.84 -18.79
N ASP A 171 -19.83 -8.56 -19.08
CA ASP A 171 -20.66 -8.07 -20.18
C ASP A 171 -19.96 -8.06 -21.54
N ASP A 172 -18.64 -8.02 -21.57
CA ASP A 172 -17.87 -8.03 -22.81
C ASP A 172 -17.89 -9.44 -23.47
N PRO A 173 -18.35 -9.64 -24.72
CA PRO A 173 -18.23 -10.91 -25.42
C PRO A 173 -16.78 -11.40 -25.60
N ALA A 174 -15.78 -10.49 -25.61
CA ALA A 174 -14.37 -10.82 -25.82
C ALA A 174 -13.80 -11.79 -24.77
N ILE A 175 -14.34 -11.83 -23.54
CA ILE A 175 -13.85 -12.76 -22.51
C ILE A 175 -14.18 -14.23 -22.80
N LEU A 176 -15.03 -14.54 -23.79
CA LEU A 176 -15.41 -15.93 -24.14
C LEU A 176 -14.50 -16.58 -25.18
N GLY A 177 -13.61 -15.83 -25.82
CA GLY A 177 -12.74 -16.40 -26.84
C GLY A 177 -12.14 -15.36 -27.78
N GLY A 178 -11.68 -15.83 -28.92
CA GLY A 178 -10.84 -15.06 -29.83
C GLY A 178 -9.36 -15.49 -29.73
N PRO A 179 -8.43 -14.73 -30.32
CA PRO A 179 -7.01 -15.04 -30.24
C PRO A 179 -6.51 -14.82 -28.81
N LEU A 180 -6.37 -15.92 -28.06
CA LEU A 180 -5.91 -15.91 -26.65
C LEU A 180 -4.37 -15.84 -26.50
N GLN A 181 -3.65 -16.04 -27.60
CA GLN A 181 -2.19 -16.04 -27.63
C GLN A 181 -1.72 -15.15 -28.78
N ALA A 182 -0.70 -14.36 -28.49
CA ALA A 182 0.06 -13.61 -29.47
C ALA A 182 1.51 -14.08 -29.45
N THR A 183 2.19 -13.98 -30.59
CA THR A 183 3.63 -14.25 -30.70
C THR A 183 4.35 -12.98 -31.13
N GLY A 184 5.64 -12.90 -30.81
CA GLY A 184 6.47 -11.75 -31.15
C GLY A 184 7.94 -12.13 -31.19
N GLY A 185 8.78 -11.18 -31.61
CA GLY A 185 10.24 -11.35 -31.57
C GLY A 185 10.75 -11.50 -30.14
N ARG A 186 11.60 -12.49 -29.90
CA ARG A 186 12.20 -12.74 -28.58
C ARG A 186 13.11 -11.58 -28.15
N GLN A 187 12.92 -11.08 -26.93
CA GLN A 187 13.76 -10.07 -26.28
C GLN A 187 14.35 -10.61 -24.96
N ARG A 188 15.56 -10.16 -24.57
CA ARG A 188 16.30 -10.70 -23.41
C ARG A 188 15.82 -10.20 -22.05
N SER A 189 15.01 -9.14 -22.01
CA SER A 189 14.50 -8.55 -20.78
C SER A 189 13.02 -8.22 -20.94
N GLY A 190 12.29 -8.19 -19.83
CA GLY A 190 10.91 -7.74 -19.78
C GLY A 190 10.54 -7.24 -18.38
N VAL A 191 9.74 -6.19 -18.34
CA VAL A 191 9.18 -5.60 -17.12
C VAL A 191 7.67 -5.78 -17.14
N GLY A 192 7.10 -6.34 -16.08
CA GLY A 192 5.66 -6.38 -15.85
C GLY A 192 5.31 -5.55 -14.61
N ILE A 193 4.42 -4.58 -14.78
CA ILE A 193 3.92 -3.74 -13.68
C ILE A 193 2.41 -3.84 -13.60
N ILE A 194 1.89 -3.96 -12.38
CA ILE A 194 0.46 -3.95 -12.09
C ILE A 194 0.22 -3.27 -10.73
N GLU A 195 -0.97 -2.72 -10.49
CA GLU A 195 -1.37 -2.33 -9.13
C GLU A 195 -1.96 -3.53 -8.40
N ALA A 196 -1.12 -4.22 -7.63
CA ALA A 196 -1.62 -5.19 -6.67
C ALA A 196 -2.47 -4.48 -5.59
N PRO A 197 -3.31 -5.21 -4.82
CA PRO A 197 -4.20 -4.59 -3.83
C PRO A 197 -3.50 -3.66 -2.82
N ARG A 198 -2.22 -3.92 -2.53
CA ARG A 198 -1.40 -3.19 -1.56
C ARG A 198 -0.54 -2.08 -2.17
N GLY A 199 -0.60 -1.88 -3.49
CA GLY A 199 0.19 -0.89 -4.25
C GLY A 199 0.88 -1.48 -5.47
N THR A 200 1.63 -0.64 -6.19
CA THR A 200 2.39 -1.01 -7.39
C THR A 200 3.27 -2.23 -7.15
N LEU A 201 3.22 -3.20 -8.06
CA LEU A 201 4.01 -4.43 -8.06
C LEU A 201 4.83 -4.45 -9.34
N ILE A 202 6.14 -4.61 -9.21
CA ILE A 202 7.09 -4.58 -10.34
C ILE A 202 7.83 -5.91 -10.38
N HIS A 203 7.74 -6.58 -11.53
CA HIS A 203 8.51 -7.76 -11.86
C HIS A 203 9.40 -7.46 -13.06
N GLU A 204 10.69 -7.73 -12.92
CA GLU A 204 11.64 -7.63 -14.03
C GLU A 204 12.49 -8.89 -14.11
N TYR A 205 12.62 -9.41 -15.32
CA TYR A 205 13.41 -10.61 -15.59
C TYR A 205 14.36 -10.38 -16.75
N GLU A 206 15.54 -11.01 -16.68
CA GLU A 206 16.47 -11.18 -17.80
C GLU A 206 16.62 -12.67 -18.10
N VAL A 207 16.51 -13.05 -19.36
CA VAL A 207 16.50 -14.46 -19.80
C VAL A 207 17.59 -14.69 -20.84
N GLY A 208 18.42 -15.70 -20.60
CA GLY A 208 19.52 -16.12 -21.48
C GLY A 208 19.05 -16.81 -22.77
N ASP A 209 20.00 -17.20 -23.62
CA ASP A 209 19.73 -17.87 -24.91
C ASP A 209 19.28 -19.34 -24.76
N ASN A 210 19.45 -19.90 -23.56
CA ASN A 210 18.98 -21.23 -23.18
C ASN A 210 17.64 -21.20 -22.43
N ASP A 211 16.91 -20.10 -22.52
CA ASP A 211 15.62 -19.85 -21.88
C ASP A 211 15.62 -19.88 -20.33
N LEU A 212 16.80 -19.85 -19.70
CA LEU A 212 16.93 -19.76 -18.25
C LEU A 212 16.96 -18.30 -17.79
N VAL A 213 16.27 -18.03 -16.67
CA VAL A 213 16.34 -16.73 -15.98
C VAL A 213 17.76 -16.51 -15.47
N THR A 214 18.37 -15.40 -15.88
CA THR A 214 19.73 -14.98 -15.52
C THR A 214 19.75 -13.88 -14.48
N ALA A 215 18.71 -13.04 -14.44
CA ALA A 215 18.51 -12.04 -13.39
C ALA A 215 17.01 -11.83 -13.13
N CYS A 216 16.69 -11.43 -11.90
CA CYS A 216 15.34 -11.12 -11.45
C CYS A 216 15.39 -9.94 -10.47
N ASN A 217 14.55 -8.94 -10.69
CA ASN A 217 14.31 -7.88 -9.72
C ASN A 217 12.81 -7.76 -9.43
N LEU A 218 12.45 -7.79 -8.15
CA LEU A 218 11.08 -7.67 -7.68
C LEU A 218 10.98 -6.49 -6.73
N ILE A 219 10.16 -5.49 -7.07
CA ILE A 219 9.75 -4.46 -6.12
C ILE A 219 8.29 -4.69 -5.79
N VAL A 220 8.07 -5.31 -4.64
CA VAL A 220 6.75 -5.73 -4.19
C VAL A 220 6.04 -4.58 -3.48
N SER A 221 4.72 -4.52 -3.60
CA SER A 221 3.88 -3.40 -3.13
C SER A 221 4.19 -2.90 -1.73
N THR A 222 4.26 -3.79 -0.74
CA THR A 222 4.51 -3.40 0.65
C THR A 222 5.92 -2.81 0.86
N THR A 223 6.89 -3.18 0.02
CA THR A 223 8.26 -2.62 0.07
C THR A 223 8.23 -1.11 -0.18
N HIS A 224 7.42 -0.62 -1.13
CA HIS A 224 7.24 0.81 -1.38
C HIS A 224 6.74 1.58 -0.15
N ASN A 225 5.90 0.95 0.69
CA ASN A 225 5.35 1.57 1.89
C ASN A 225 6.26 1.43 3.13
N ASN A 226 7.47 0.86 3.02
CA ASN A 226 8.31 0.60 4.20
C ASN A 226 8.67 1.89 4.95
N GLN A 227 9.11 2.95 4.25
CA GLN A 227 9.38 4.23 4.91
C GLN A 227 8.10 4.81 5.54
N ALA A 228 6.99 4.78 4.81
CA ALA A 228 5.72 5.32 5.30
C ALA A 228 5.21 4.60 6.57
N MET A 229 5.36 3.27 6.63
CA MET A 229 5.04 2.49 7.83
C MET A 229 5.91 2.89 9.02
N ASN A 230 7.22 3.08 8.81
CA ASN A 230 8.13 3.54 9.86
C ASN A 230 7.77 4.94 10.36
N GLU A 231 7.45 5.87 9.44
CA GLU A 231 7.02 7.21 9.83
C GLU A 231 5.66 7.21 10.54
N ALA A 232 4.71 6.36 10.14
CA ALA A 232 3.42 6.24 10.81
C ALA A 232 3.58 5.69 12.23
N VAL A 233 4.41 4.66 12.42
CA VAL A 233 4.77 4.13 13.75
C VAL A 233 5.44 5.21 14.59
N ARG A 234 6.38 5.99 14.03
CA ARG A 234 7.01 7.11 14.72
C ARG A 234 5.98 8.16 15.14
N SER A 235 5.08 8.55 14.24
CA SER A 235 4.02 9.53 14.49
C SER A 235 3.09 9.08 15.63
N VAL A 236 2.67 7.82 15.62
CA VAL A 236 1.88 7.22 16.70
C VAL A 236 2.66 7.14 18.01
N ALA A 237 3.91 6.67 17.98
CA ALA A 237 4.74 6.61 19.19
C ALA A 237 4.91 7.99 19.83
N LEU A 238 5.22 9.04 19.05
CA LEU A 238 5.38 10.41 19.55
C LEU A 238 4.11 10.96 20.19
N ARG A 239 2.93 10.51 19.75
CA ARG A 239 1.65 10.99 20.24
C ARG A 239 1.14 10.24 21.48
N TYR A 240 1.34 8.92 21.53
CA TYR A 240 0.70 8.05 22.52
C TYR A 240 1.68 7.49 23.58
N LEU A 241 3.00 7.61 23.39
CA LEU A 241 3.97 7.24 24.41
C LEU A 241 4.14 8.37 25.43
N ASP A 242 3.86 8.06 26.70
CA ASP A 242 4.04 8.99 27.84
C ASP A 242 5.51 9.14 28.29
N GLY A 243 6.40 8.31 27.74
CA GLY A 243 7.83 8.26 28.04
C GLY A 243 8.19 7.48 29.31
N GLN A 244 7.21 6.92 30.02
CA GLN A 244 7.42 6.19 31.27
C GLN A 244 7.22 4.69 31.13
N SER A 245 6.21 4.25 30.38
CA SER A 245 5.86 2.83 30.31
C SER A 245 5.34 2.39 28.94
N ILE A 246 5.61 1.13 28.59
CA ILE A 246 4.98 0.50 27.43
C ILE A 246 3.65 -0.09 27.89
N THR A 247 2.55 0.53 27.48
CA THR A 247 1.18 0.10 27.84
C THR A 247 0.54 -0.73 26.73
N GLU A 248 -0.51 -1.48 27.05
CA GLU A 248 -1.23 -2.22 26.01
C GLU A 248 -1.91 -1.31 24.96
N PRO A 249 -2.61 -0.23 25.35
CA PRO A 249 -3.15 0.71 24.37
C PRO A 249 -2.09 1.21 23.37
N LEU A 250 -0.86 1.49 23.84
CA LEU A 250 0.24 1.89 22.97
C LEU A 250 0.62 0.79 21.98
N LEU A 251 0.84 -0.44 22.44
CA LEU A 251 1.19 -1.57 21.56
C LEU A 251 0.13 -1.76 20.47
N ASN A 252 -1.15 -1.77 20.85
CA ASN A 252 -2.23 -1.87 19.89
C ASN A 252 -2.25 -0.70 18.90
N HIS A 253 -2.01 0.55 19.33
CA HIS A 253 -1.91 1.67 18.41
C HIS A 253 -0.76 1.52 17.40
N LEU A 254 0.42 1.06 17.84
CA LEU A 254 1.55 0.82 16.93
C LEU A 254 1.20 -0.25 15.89
N GLU A 255 0.52 -1.33 16.30
CA GLU A 255 0.07 -2.37 15.37
C GLU A 255 -1.04 -1.89 14.43
N VAL A 256 -2.00 -1.10 14.91
CA VAL A 256 -3.06 -0.50 14.08
C VAL A 256 -2.46 0.39 12.99
N ALA A 257 -1.43 1.16 13.31
CA ALA A 257 -0.72 1.97 12.32
C ALA A 257 -0.12 1.13 11.18
N ILE A 258 0.44 -0.03 11.52
CA ILE A 258 0.96 -0.99 10.55
C ILE A 258 -0.17 -1.67 9.77
N ARG A 259 -1.21 -2.19 10.45
CA ARG A 259 -2.35 -2.89 9.84
C ARG A 259 -3.11 -2.02 8.83
N ALA A 260 -3.13 -0.71 9.03
CA ALA A 260 -3.81 0.21 8.11
C ALA A 260 -3.25 0.14 6.68
N TYR A 261 -1.95 -0.15 6.53
CA TYR A 261 -1.31 -0.40 5.23
C TYR A 261 -1.60 -1.79 4.64
N ASP A 262 -2.22 -2.70 5.38
CA ASP A 262 -2.40 -4.11 5.01
C ASP A 262 -1.09 -4.73 4.49
N PRO A 263 -0.02 -4.76 5.30
CA PRO A 263 1.29 -5.17 4.82
C PRO A 263 1.33 -6.68 4.54
N CYS A 264 1.68 -7.07 3.32
CA CYS A 264 2.05 -8.46 3.05
C CYS A 264 3.56 -8.62 3.31
N LEU A 265 3.94 -8.83 4.56
CA LEU A 265 5.36 -9.00 4.92
C LEU A 265 5.98 -10.23 4.28
N SER A 266 5.20 -11.30 4.10
CA SER A 266 5.63 -12.48 3.34
C SER A 266 5.92 -12.15 1.88
N CYS A 267 5.15 -11.24 1.27
CA CYS A 267 5.41 -10.80 -0.09
C CYS A 267 6.64 -9.87 -0.15
N ALA A 268 6.83 -9.01 0.85
CA ALA A 268 7.90 -8.00 0.86
C ALA A 268 9.30 -8.54 1.21
N THR A 269 9.36 -9.61 2.00
CA THR A 269 10.62 -10.21 2.47
C THR A 269 10.82 -11.66 2.02
N HIS A 270 9.81 -12.25 1.35
CA HIS A 270 9.77 -13.68 1.01
C HIS A 270 9.92 -14.62 2.23
N ALA A 271 9.63 -14.15 3.45
CA ALA A 271 9.70 -14.91 4.69
C ALA A 271 8.30 -15.21 5.28
N LEU A 272 8.11 -16.39 5.88
CA LEU A 272 6.82 -16.85 6.40
C LEU A 272 6.28 -16.03 7.60
N GLY A 273 5.29 -15.16 7.34
CA GLY A 273 4.02 -14.99 8.08
C GLY A 273 3.97 -14.61 9.57
N GLN A 274 5.08 -14.54 10.30
CA GLN A 274 5.08 -14.18 11.73
C GLN A 274 5.20 -12.66 11.90
N MET A 275 4.32 -12.06 12.71
CA MET A 275 4.35 -10.62 13.06
C MET A 275 4.50 -10.39 14.57
N PRO A 276 5.59 -10.86 15.22
CA PRO A 276 5.85 -10.48 16.58
C PRO A 276 6.14 -8.97 16.66
N LEU A 277 5.62 -8.31 17.68
CA LEU A 277 5.95 -6.91 17.97
C LEU A 277 6.94 -6.88 19.14
N SER A 278 8.13 -6.33 18.90
CA SER A 278 9.10 -6.07 19.97
C SER A 278 9.25 -4.56 20.15
N VAL A 279 9.02 -4.08 21.37
CA VAL A 279 9.15 -2.67 21.72
C VAL A 279 10.10 -2.54 22.89
N THR A 280 11.16 -1.76 22.68
CA THR A 280 12.15 -1.42 23.72
C THR A 280 12.03 0.08 24.04
N LEU A 281 11.74 0.40 25.30
CA LEU A 281 11.77 1.78 25.79
C LEU A 281 13.16 2.08 26.36
N ARG A 282 13.77 3.17 25.89
CA ARG A 282 15.12 3.60 26.31
C ARG A 282 15.10 5.04 26.79
N ARG A 283 15.94 5.34 27.78
CA ARG A 283 16.29 6.72 28.15
C ARG A 283 17.22 7.33 27.09
N ALA A 284 17.37 8.65 27.15
CA ALA A 284 18.31 9.39 26.30
C ALA A 284 19.77 8.94 26.45
N ASP A 285 20.15 8.36 27.60
CA ASP A 285 21.47 7.77 27.86
C ASP A 285 21.63 6.33 27.30
N GLY A 286 20.61 5.81 26.61
CA GLY A 286 20.60 4.46 26.03
C GLY A 286 20.16 3.35 26.99
N LYS A 287 19.96 3.64 28.28
CA LYS A 287 19.53 2.65 29.27
C LYS A 287 18.12 2.16 28.96
N VAL A 288 17.96 0.83 28.89
CA VAL A 288 16.64 0.19 28.73
C VAL A 288 15.82 0.40 30.00
N ILE A 289 14.62 0.95 29.83
CA ILE A 289 13.61 1.14 30.90
C ILE A 289 12.68 -0.06 30.95
N ASP A 290 12.19 -0.48 29.78
CA ASP A 290 11.20 -1.55 29.63
C ASP A 290 11.40 -2.24 28.27
N HIS A 291 11.03 -3.51 28.22
CA HIS A 291 11.03 -4.31 26.99
C HIS A 291 9.80 -5.20 26.99
N VAL A 292 9.03 -5.10 25.91
CA VAL A 292 7.83 -5.91 25.72
C VAL A 292 7.93 -6.62 24.38
N LEU A 293 7.74 -7.95 24.43
CA LEU A 293 7.58 -8.79 23.26
C LEU A 293 6.13 -9.27 23.22
N ARG A 294 5.44 -9.01 22.12
CA ARG A 294 4.17 -9.63 21.78
C ARG A 294 4.40 -10.68 20.71
N SER A 295 4.06 -11.91 21.01
CA SER A 295 4.14 -13.02 20.06
C SER A 295 3.09 -12.87 18.95
N SER A 296 3.24 -13.68 17.90
CA SER A 296 2.23 -13.82 16.84
C SER A 296 0.89 -14.38 17.34
N THR A 297 0.86 -15.02 18.53
CA THR A 297 -0.37 -15.51 19.18
C THR A 297 -1.03 -14.45 20.08
N GLY A 298 -0.45 -13.26 20.20
CA GLY A 298 -0.95 -12.16 21.04
C GLY A 298 -0.48 -12.21 22.50
N GLU A 299 0.25 -13.26 22.89
CA GLU A 299 0.82 -13.36 24.24
C GLU A 299 1.91 -12.31 24.44
N THR A 300 1.87 -11.62 25.58
CA THR A 300 2.78 -10.53 25.90
C THR A 300 3.76 -10.97 26.98
N GLN A 301 5.05 -10.84 26.72
CA GLN A 301 6.15 -11.15 27.64
C GLN A 301 6.93 -9.88 27.96
N ARG A 302 7.25 -9.68 29.24
CA ARG A 302 8.03 -8.52 29.73
C ARG A 302 9.34 -8.98 30.36
N GLY A 303 10.38 -8.15 30.27
CA GLY A 303 11.66 -8.39 30.92
C GLY A 303 12.63 -9.29 30.13
N GLY A 304 12.34 -9.54 28.85
CA GLY A 304 13.30 -10.14 27.93
C GLY A 304 14.46 -9.18 27.60
N SER A 305 15.55 -9.72 27.05
CA SER A 305 16.58 -8.86 26.45
C SER A 305 16.13 -8.41 25.06
N PRO A 306 16.36 -7.14 24.67
CA PRO A 306 16.13 -6.67 23.30
C PRO A 306 16.89 -7.51 22.28
N HIS A 307 16.39 -7.54 21.04
CA HIS A 307 17.05 -8.26 19.96
C HIS A 307 18.51 -7.80 19.80
N PRO A 308 19.49 -8.67 19.48
CA PRO A 308 20.90 -8.28 19.37
C PRO A 308 21.18 -7.12 18.40
N MET A 309 20.36 -6.98 17.35
CA MET A 309 20.43 -5.86 16.39
C MET A 309 19.90 -4.52 16.94
N GLU A 310 19.25 -4.53 18.11
CA GLU A 310 18.83 -3.31 18.83
C GLU A 310 19.87 -2.84 19.85
N ARG A 311 21.05 -3.48 19.92
CA ARG A 311 22.16 -2.98 20.73
C ARG A 311 22.76 -1.76 20.00
N PRO A 312 23.01 -0.65 20.69
CA PRO A 312 23.65 0.51 20.06
C PRO A 312 24.99 0.09 19.44
N GLN A 313 25.26 0.59 18.24
CA GLN A 313 26.61 0.65 17.69
C GLN A 313 27.38 1.78 18.38
#